data_AF-A0A3D2U449-F1
#
_entry.id   AF-A0A3D2U449-F1
#
_cell.length_a   1.000
_cell.length_b   1.000
_cell.length_c   1.000
_cell.angle_alpha   90.00
_cell.angle_beta   90.00
_cell.angle_gamma   90.00
#
_symmetry.space_group_name_H-M   'P 1'
#
loop_
_entity.id
_entity.type
_entity.pdbx_description
1 polymer ?
#
loop_
_entity_poly.entity_id
_entity_poly.type
_entity_poly.pdbx_seq_one_letter_code
_entity_poly.pdbx_strand_id
1 'polypeptide(L)'
;RSIIGFLLLGVCWGCSGESVVQQNGGNSETAAGRKNRRDDVLKTLVEMSQPESLLIVTKHATVVSLLNDWVSMGGELVQQEEPVDKVYVDRLDKALLGRIKATRFSKRDVTHIRDGLWYARISSLVAAAADTDLERATRLFFYVTRNIVLRSEEDSTLPLAPFGVAMFGEGNARDRAWLFINLLRQLRIDAVVLQAKESPKNVLVGVLLGGEVYLYDPELGLPVLTLEGDLAAGAIDRPATLSEAAKNPKVLAAMSVSPDTPYPFTAASLSEARVLLVGATSFWSARMRRLQLALSSENDVLLWQPLEKSDIVPEGVLARVAKVEAEGFQEASIGIWEYPEQRLDGNVSLNTSQLQVFALRSRAFESPIPIRNILSDRETQDVRLDIAERGEFRHRKARNRQLLGEWKSVVTTYLKVRMWRDIPPLPKEMRFIERHEQRAFKALLPTRVRLVHAEAADDAAFWAAVCQYEQGRVESAAKALQDYMERTGAHEWESGAVWLEGLWRGELKQWDKAVKLLQAIPDDDPHWFGAQGLVARWSPLAKKAEKAATPPDEAK
;
A
#
# COMPACT_ATOMS: atom_id res chain seq x y z
N ARG A 1 -69.94 9.25 -18.45
CA ARG A 1 -71.21 8.50 -18.30
C ARG A 1 -70.90 7.38 -17.31
N SER A 2 -71.05 7.62 -15.99
CA SER A 2 -72.31 7.38 -15.24
C SER A 2 -72.64 5.88 -15.26
N ILE A 3 -72.86 5.13 -14.18
CA ILE A 3 -73.40 5.41 -12.84
C ILE A 3 -73.38 4.03 -12.09
N ILE A 4 -73.10 4.03 -10.78
CA ILE A 4 -73.83 3.40 -9.64
C ILE A 4 -74.49 2.01 -9.88
N GLY A 5 -74.48 1.01 -9.01
CA GLY A 5 -74.19 0.90 -7.58
C GLY A 5 -75.26 0.01 -6.88
N PHE A 6 -74.85 -0.65 -5.80
CA PHE A 6 -75.63 -0.99 -4.58
C PHE A 6 -76.70 -2.10 -4.54
N LEU A 7 -76.88 -2.55 -3.28
CA LEU A 7 -77.92 -3.38 -2.59
C LEU A 7 -77.50 -4.82 -2.24
N LEU A 8 -77.69 -5.39 -1.04
CA LEU A 8 -78.24 -5.04 0.31
C LEU A 8 -77.73 -6.18 1.26
N LEU A 9 -77.29 -5.97 2.51
CA LEU A 9 -77.98 -5.61 3.78
C LEU A 9 -78.58 -6.83 4.53
N GLY A 10 -78.15 -7.00 5.79
CA GLY A 10 -78.70 -7.89 6.83
C GLY A 10 -78.04 -7.57 8.19
N VAL A 11 -78.48 -6.50 8.87
CA VAL A 11 -79.31 -6.45 10.12
C VAL A 11 -78.56 -6.78 11.43
N CYS A 12 -78.77 -5.88 12.40
CA CYS A 12 -78.09 -5.65 13.66
C CYS A 12 -78.56 -6.50 14.86
N TRP A 13 -77.65 -6.69 15.83
CA TRP A 13 -77.78 -6.57 17.31
C TRP A 13 -76.40 -6.96 17.87
N GLY A 14 -75.67 -6.25 18.72
CA GLY A 14 -76.03 -5.38 19.84
C GLY A 14 -75.24 -5.92 21.05
N CYS A 15 -74.23 -5.18 21.53
CA CYS A 15 -73.79 -5.10 22.94
C CYS A 15 -72.46 -4.34 23.02
N SER A 16 -72.53 -3.18 23.65
CA SER A 16 -71.44 -2.33 24.09
C SER A 16 -70.53 -3.05 25.09
N GLY A 17 -69.26 -3.20 24.75
CA GLY A 17 -68.18 -3.53 25.68
C GLY A 17 -67.00 -2.61 25.39
N GLU A 18 -66.51 -1.93 26.43
CA GLU A 18 -65.32 -1.08 26.38
C GLU A 18 -64.13 -1.83 25.79
N SER A 19 -63.78 -1.52 24.54
CA SER A 19 -62.50 -1.94 23.97
C SER A 19 -61.44 -0.96 24.44
N VAL A 20 -60.75 -1.35 25.52
CA VAL A 20 -59.43 -0.86 25.91
C VAL A 20 -58.58 -0.71 24.66
N VAL A 21 -58.10 0.50 24.40
CA VAL A 21 -57.08 0.77 23.38
C VAL A 21 -55.83 0.00 23.79
N GLN A 22 -55.61 -1.14 23.13
CA GLN A 22 -54.33 -1.85 23.16
C GLN A 22 -53.30 -0.93 22.51
N GLN A 23 -52.58 -0.17 23.34
CA GLN A 23 -51.30 0.40 22.94
C GLN A 23 -50.40 -0.77 22.54
N ASN A 24 -50.13 -0.88 21.24
CA ASN A 24 -49.05 -1.70 20.74
C ASN A 24 -47.77 -1.26 21.46
N GLY A 25 -47.28 -2.11 22.35
CA GLY A 25 -46.02 -1.92 23.05
C GLY A 25 -44.90 -1.78 22.03
N GLY A 26 -44.45 -0.55 21.83
CA GLY A 26 -43.13 -0.32 21.27
C GLY A 26 -42.15 -0.94 22.23
N ASN A 27 -41.51 -2.05 21.84
CA ASN A 27 -40.38 -2.62 22.56
C ASN A 27 -39.34 -1.51 22.73
N SER A 28 -39.29 -0.89 23.90
CA SER A 28 -38.22 0.01 24.27
C SER A 28 -36.94 -0.83 24.34
N GLU A 29 -36.12 -0.74 23.30
CA GLU A 29 -34.83 -1.42 23.26
C GLU A 29 -34.03 -1.06 24.51
N THR A 30 -33.62 -2.08 25.28
CA THR A 30 -32.84 -1.88 26.50
C THR A 30 -31.49 -1.26 26.15
N ALA A 31 -30.88 -0.53 27.09
CA ALA A 31 -29.55 0.05 26.89
C ALA A 31 -28.50 -1.02 26.51
N ALA A 32 -28.62 -2.22 27.07
CA ALA A 32 -27.80 -3.37 26.72
C ALA A 32 -28.05 -3.88 25.29
N GLY A 33 -29.32 -3.98 24.87
CA GLY A 33 -29.68 -4.37 23.50
C GLY A 33 -29.12 -3.39 22.47
N ARG A 34 -29.23 -2.09 22.74
CA ARG A 34 -28.67 -1.04 21.89
C ARG A 34 -27.14 -1.09 21.82
N LYS A 35 -26.48 -1.40 22.94
CA LYS A 35 -25.01 -1.59 22.97
C LYS A 35 -24.60 -2.76 22.08
N ASN A 36 -25.19 -3.94 22.26
CA ASN A 36 -24.87 -5.12 21.46
C ASN A 36 -25.08 -4.87 19.97
N ARG A 37 -26.20 -4.23 19.59
CA ARG A 37 -26.46 -3.85 18.20
C ARG A 37 -25.39 -2.92 17.62
N ARG A 38 -24.90 -1.95 18.39
CA ARG A 38 -23.81 -1.06 17.93
C ARG A 38 -22.52 -1.84 17.72
N ASP A 39 -22.20 -2.76 18.63
CA ASP A 39 -20.98 -3.58 18.55
C ASP A 39 -21.04 -4.52 17.33
N ASP A 40 -22.20 -5.13 17.06
CA ASP A 40 -22.43 -5.95 15.86
C ASP A 40 -22.30 -5.15 14.56
N VAL A 41 -22.84 -3.92 14.54
CA VAL A 41 -22.70 -3.00 13.41
C VAL A 41 -21.23 -2.63 13.21
N LEU A 42 -20.49 -2.33 14.29
CA LEU A 42 -19.09 -1.98 14.21
C LEU A 42 -18.21 -3.13 13.71
N LYS A 43 -18.47 -4.35 14.17
CA LYS A 43 -17.82 -5.56 13.66
C LYS A 43 -18.06 -5.73 12.16
N THR A 44 -19.31 -5.61 11.74
CA THR A 44 -19.71 -5.67 10.32
C THR A 44 -19.01 -4.58 9.51
N LEU A 45 -18.92 -3.35 10.04
CA LEU A 45 -18.22 -2.23 9.41
C LEU A 45 -16.74 -2.50 9.19
N VAL A 46 -16.05 -3.06 10.19
CA VAL A 46 -14.64 -3.45 10.07
C VAL A 46 -14.48 -4.51 8.98
N GLU A 47 -15.28 -5.58 9.00
CA GLU A 47 -15.27 -6.64 8.00
C GLU A 47 -15.52 -6.11 6.57
N MET A 48 -16.48 -5.20 6.42
CA MET A 48 -16.83 -4.56 5.14
C MET A 48 -15.75 -3.58 4.64
N SER A 49 -14.96 -3.02 5.56
CA SER A 49 -13.87 -2.09 5.25
C SER A 49 -12.55 -2.79 4.95
N GLN A 50 -12.45 -4.10 5.20
CA GLN A 50 -11.25 -4.89 4.89
C GLN A 50 -10.92 -4.81 3.39
N PRO A 51 -9.62 -4.83 3.02
CA PRO A 51 -9.18 -4.86 1.62
C PRO A 51 -9.80 -5.97 0.76
N GLU A 52 -10.09 -7.14 1.35
CA GLU A 52 -10.72 -8.27 0.64
C GLU A 52 -12.20 -8.06 0.33
N SER A 53 -12.87 -7.18 1.09
CA SER A 53 -14.31 -6.93 1.00
C SER A 53 -14.60 -5.67 0.20
N LEU A 54 -13.91 -4.58 0.50
CA LEU A 54 -14.20 -3.26 -0.06
C LEU A 54 -13.88 -3.22 -1.57
N LEU A 55 -14.81 -2.71 -2.37
CA LEU A 55 -14.79 -2.68 -3.84
C LEU A 55 -14.75 -4.06 -4.54
N ILE A 56 -14.92 -5.15 -3.80
CA ILE A 56 -15.06 -6.50 -4.35
C ILE A 56 -16.48 -7.00 -4.07
N VAL A 57 -16.84 -7.05 -2.79
CA VAL A 57 -18.16 -7.45 -2.30
C VAL A 57 -18.99 -6.21 -1.93
N THR A 58 -18.34 -5.22 -1.32
CA THR A 58 -19.01 -4.06 -0.72
C THR A 58 -18.66 -2.76 -1.44
N LYS A 59 -19.65 -1.89 -1.66
CA LYS A 59 -19.45 -0.54 -2.20
C LYS A 59 -19.15 0.46 -1.06
N HIS A 60 -18.30 1.46 -1.33
CA HIS A 60 -18.03 2.55 -0.38
C HIS A 60 -19.30 3.19 0.19
N ALA A 61 -20.30 3.46 -0.65
CA ALA A 61 -21.54 4.11 -0.23
C ALA A 61 -22.28 3.33 0.86
N THR A 62 -22.24 1.99 0.81
CA THR A 62 -22.85 1.13 1.82
C THR A 62 -22.16 1.29 3.18
N VAL A 63 -20.82 1.28 3.19
CA VAL A 63 -20.03 1.47 4.42
C VAL A 63 -20.23 2.87 4.98
N VAL A 64 -20.26 3.91 4.13
CA VAL A 64 -20.54 5.29 4.55
C VAL A 64 -21.92 5.40 5.20
N SER A 65 -22.95 4.78 4.62
CA SER A 65 -24.29 4.76 5.22
C SER A 65 -24.23 4.14 6.60
N LEU A 66 -23.67 2.94 6.70
CA LEU A 66 -23.62 2.17 7.95
C LEU A 66 -22.80 2.87 9.05
N LEU A 67 -21.70 3.58 8.70
CA LEU A 67 -20.94 4.42 9.63
C LEU A 67 -21.79 5.56 10.19
N ASN A 68 -22.55 6.25 9.34
CA ASN A 68 -23.41 7.35 9.78
C ASN A 68 -24.62 6.83 10.56
N ASP A 69 -25.14 5.64 10.24
CA ASP A 69 -26.20 4.98 10.99
C ASP A 69 -25.69 4.56 12.37
N TRP A 70 -24.48 4.01 12.47
CA TRP A 70 -23.81 3.68 13.73
C TRP A 70 -23.67 4.90 14.65
N VAL A 71 -23.28 6.05 14.09
CA VAL A 71 -23.25 7.32 14.84
C VAL A 71 -24.64 7.69 15.36
N SER A 72 -25.68 7.56 14.53
CA SER A 72 -27.06 7.89 14.93
C SER A 72 -27.60 6.99 16.05
N MET A 73 -27.09 5.75 16.16
CA MET A 73 -27.40 4.82 17.25
C MET A 73 -26.72 5.17 18.58
N GLY A 74 -25.93 6.25 18.61
CA GLY A 74 -25.16 6.69 19.77
C GLY A 74 -23.75 6.10 19.82
N GLY A 75 -23.11 5.83 18.67
CA GLY A 75 -21.67 5.54 18.60
C GLY A 75 -20.91 6.57 19.44
N GLU A 76 -20.19 6.09 20.45
CA GLU A 76 -19.84 6.75 21.71
C GLU A 76 -19.88 8.29 21.75
N LEU A 77 -20.72 8.83 22.63
CA LEU A 77 -20.83 10.26 22.95
C LEU A 77 -19.52 10.77 23.56
N VAL A 78 -18.53 11.04 22.72
CA VAL A 78 -17.46 11.96 23.10
C VAL A 78 -18.06 13.36 23.10
N GLN A 79 -17.80 14.15 24.15
CA GLN A 79 -18.00 15.60 24.11
C GLN A 79 -17.39 16.14 22.81
N GLN A 80 -18.11 17.03 22.12
CA GLN A 80 -17.54 17.75 20.98
C GLN A 80 -16.42 18.65 21.52
N GLU A 81 -15.19 18.15 21.53
CA GLU A 81 -14.01 19.02 21.51
C GLU A 81 -14.04 19.79 20.19
N GLU A 82 -13.78 21.10 20.21
CA GLU A 82 -13.60 21.86 18.98
C GLU A 82 -12.37 21.29 18.25
N PRO A 83 -12.52 20.63 17.09
CA PRO A 83 -11.45 19.80 16.53
C PRO A 83 -10.37 20.62 15.81
N VAL A 84 -10.44 21.96 15.87
CA VAL A 84 -9.63 22.87 15.07
C VAL A 84 -9.36 24.13 15.89
N ASP A 85 -8.20 24.13 16.54
CA ASP A 85 -7.65 25.30 17.22
C ASP A 85 -6.73 26.09 16.28
N LYS A 86 -6.10 27.14 16.81
CA LYS A 86 -5.22 28.05 16.07
C LYS A 86 -4.11 27.31 15.30
N VAL A 87 -3.54 26.25 15.87
CA VAL A 87 -2.46 25.47 15.23
C VAL A 87 -2.89 24.86 13.90
N TYR A 88 -4.13 24.38 13.80
CA TYR A 88 -4.69 23.87 12.57
C TYR A 88 -4.94 24.99 11.56
N VAL A 89 -5.51 26.11 12.02
CA VAL A 89 -5.83 27.27 11.16
C VAL A 89 -4.58 27.87 10.53
N ASP A 90 -3.47 27.91 11.27
CA ASP A 90 -2.20 28.49 10.80
C ASP A 90 -1.47 27.57 9.79
N ARG A 91 -1.84 26.29 9.69
CA ARG A 91 -1.15 25.28 8.86
C ARG A 91 -1.95 24.70 7.72
N LEU A 92 -3.28 24.84 7.74
CA LEU A 92 -4.17 24.19 6.79
C LEU A 92 -5.09 25.21 6.14
N ASP A 93 -5.38 25.01 4.86
CA ASP A 93 -6.35 25.84 4.16
C ASP A 93 -7.79 25.63 4.68
N LYS A 94 -8.68 26.59 4.37
CA LYS A 94 -10.07 26.57 4.82
C LYS A 94 -10.85 25.34 4.37
N ALA A 95 -10.53 24.76 3.21
CA ALA A 95 -11.23 23.60 2.68
C ALA A 95 -10.88 22.34 3.49
N LEU A 96 -9.60 22.15 3.82
CA LEU A 96 -9.12 21.07 4.69
C LEU A 96 -9.70 21.19 6.09
N LEU A 97 -9.74 22.40 6.66
CA LEU A 97 -10.38 22.66 7.95
C LEU A 97 -11.87 22.28 7.94
N GLY A 98 -12.59 22.61 6.87
CA GLY A 98 -13.98 22.19 6.67
C GLY A 98 -14.15 20.67 6.68
N ARG A 99 -13.23 19.93 6.05
CA ARG A 99 -13.23 18.46 6.06
C ARG A 99 -12.95 17.88 7.46
N ILE A 100 -12.07 18.49 8.25
CA ILE A 100 -11.78 18.05 9.63
C ILE A 100 -13.00 18.26 10.52
N LYS A 101 -13.67 19.42 10.39
CA LYS A 101 -14.88 19.80 11.14
C LYS A 101 -16.12 19.02 10.75
N ALA A 102 -16.11 18.32 9.60
CA ALA A 102 -17.25 17.56 9.13
C ALA A 102 -17.65 16.46 10.14
N THR A 103 -18.91 16.47 10.55
CA THR A 103 -19.47 15.55 11.55
C THR A 103 -19.88 14.21 10.97
N ARG A 104 -20.14 14.15 9.65
CA ARG A 104 -20.55 12.95 8.94
C ARG A 104 -19.35 12.25 8.31
N PHE A 105 -19.40 10.92 8.29
CA PHE A 105 -18.45 10.12 7.54
C PHE A 105 -18.68 10.25 6.04
N SER A 106 -17.58 10.24 5.29
CA SER A 106 -17.48 10.39 3.84
C SER A 106 -16.81 9.18 3.20
N LYS A 107 -16.78 9.13 1.86
CA LYS A 107 -16.07 8.06 1.13
C LYS A 107 -14.57 8.02 1.49
N ARG A 108 -13.95 9.19 1.70
CA ARG A 108 -12.54 9.29 2.10
C ARG A 108 -12.28 8.63 3.44
N ASP A 109 -13.22 8.73 4.37
CA ASP A 109 -13.08 8.09 5.68
C ASP A 109 -13.08 6.56 5.56
N VAL A 110 -13.88 5.99 4.65
CA VAL A 110 -13.86 4.54 4.39
C VAL A 110 -12.52 4.10 3.80
N THR A 111 -11.96 4.87 2.86
CA THR A 111 -10.60 4.64 2.34
C THR A 111 -9.57 4.66 3.46
N HIS A 112 -9.63 5.67 4.34
CA HIS A 112 -8.74 5.80 5.49
C HIS A 112 -8.83 4.63 6.47
N ILE A 113 -10.05 4.15 6.75
CA ILE A 113 -10.27 2.99 7.62
C ILE A 113 -9.66 1.73 7.00
N ARG A 114 -9.92 1.46 5.71
CA ARG A 114 -9.31 0.33 4.98
C ARG A 114 -7.80 0.40 5.07
N ASP A 115 -7.23 1.56 4.77
CA ASP A 115 -5.79 1.75 4.72
C ASP A 115 -5.18 1.58 6.12
N GLY A 116 -5.82 2.11 7.17
CA GLY A 116 -5.46 1.89 8.58
C GLY A 116 -5.43 0.41 8.97
N LEU A 117 -6.49 -0.34 8.65
CA LEU A 117 -6.56 -1.79 8.91
C LEU A 117 -5.43 -2.55 8.22
N TRP A 118 -5.17 -2.20 6.95
CA TRP A 118 -4.08 -2.78 6.18
C TRP A 118 -2.71 -2.44 6.78
N TYR A 119 -2.46 -1.18 7.13
CA TYR A 119 -1.21 -0.75 7.75
C TYR A 119 -0.95 -1.49 9.05
N ALA A 120 -1.96 -1.59 9.94
CA ALA A 120 -1.79 -2.22 11.25
C ALA A 120 -1.44 -3.71 11.12
N ARG A 121 -2.10 -4.40 10.17
CA ARG A 121 -1.81 -5.80 9.89
C ARG A 121 -0.37 -6.00 9.40
N ILE A 122 0.05 -5.21 8.43
CA ILE A 122 1.37 -5.38 7.81
C ILE A 122 2.49 -4.88 8.71
N SER A 123 2.29 -3.77 9.42
CA SER A 123 3.28 -3.27 10.38
C SER A 123 3.56 -4.32 11.44
N SER A 124 2.52 -4.92 12.01
CA SER A 124 2.63 -6.00 13.00
C SER A 124 3.38 -7.22 12.44
N LEU A 125 3.03 -7.68 11.23
CA LEU A 125 3.65 -8.87 10.64
C LEU A 125 5.13 -8.67 10.30
N VAL A 126 5.47 -7.55 9.64
CA VAL A 126 6.84 -7.27 9.19
C VAL A 126 7.75 -6.94 10.38
N ALA A 127 7.22 -6.30 11.42
CA ALA A 127 7.96 -5.94 12.63
C ALA A 127 8.07 -7.09 13.65
N ALA A 128 7.34 -8.20 13.46
CA ALA A 128 7.17 -9.23 14.50
C ALA A 128 8.48 -9.84 15.01
N ALA A 129 9.47 -10.04 14.13
CA ALA A 129 10.75 -10.65 14.46
C ALA A 129 11.82 -9.66 14.91
N ALA A 130 11.48 -8.37 15.08
CA ALA A 130 12.45 -7.32 15.35
C ALA A 130 12.57 -7.05 16.85
N ASP A 131 13.82 -6.94 17.32
CA ASP A 131 14.15 -6.75 18.72
C ASP A 131 14.13 -5.26 19.11
N THR A 132 14.33 -4.36 18.14
CA THR A 132 14.40 -2.91 18.36
C THR A 132 13.49 -2.15 17.41
N ASP A 133 13.06 -0.94 17.81
CA ASP A 133 12.26 -0.08 16.94
C ASP A 133 13.01 0.39 15.69
N LEU A 134 14.35 0.51 15.77
CA LEU A 134 15.18 0.79 14.60
C LEU A 134 15.13 -0.36 13.59
N GLU A 135 15.23 -1.60 14.06
CA GLU A 135 15.08 -2.78 13.21
C GLU A 135 13.66 -2.89 12.62
N ARG A 136 12.63 -2.57 13.41
CA ARG A 136 11.24 -2.49 12.92
C ARG A 136 11.10 -1.47 11.80
N ALA A 137 11.66 -0.27 11.98
CA ALA A 137 11.63 0.79 10.97
C ALA A 137 12.36 0.36 9.70
N THR A 138 13.58 -0.17 9.81
CA THR A 138 14.36 -0.64 8.67
C THR A 138 13.67 -1.78 7.92
N ARG A 139 13.05 -2.73 8.62
CA ARG A 139 12.27 -3.81 7.99
C ARG A 139 11.04 -3.29 7.24
N LEU A 140 10.32 -2.34 7.82
CA LEU A 140 9.17 -1.71 7.15
C LEU A 140 9.58 -0.91 5.92
N PHE A 141 10.71 -0.21 5.99
CA PHE A 141 11.26 0.50 4.85
C PHE A 141 11.55 -0.47 3.69
N PHE A 142 12.31 -1.54 3.95
CA PHE A 142 12.61 -2.52 2.91
C PHE A 142 11.37 -3.29 2.43
N TYR A 143 10.38 -3.50 3.29
CA TYR A 143 9.09 -4.07 2.86
C TYR A 143 8.41 -3.17 1.81
N VAL A 144 8.40 -1.84 2.03
CA VAL A 144 7.84 -0.88 1.08
C VAL A 144 8.63 -0.91 -0.24
N THR A 145 9.96 -0.86 -0.19
CA THR A 145 10.78 -0.81 -1.42
C THR A 145 10.73 -2.11 -2.23
N ARG A 146 10.49 -3.27 -1.58
CA ARG A 146 10.25 -4.54 -2.27
C ARG A 146 8.88 -4.66 -2.90
N ASN A 147 7.85 -4.10 -2.27
CA ASN A 147 6.47 -4.25 -2.73
C ASN A 147 6.01 -3.15 -3.67
N ILE A 148 6.72 -2.01 -3.70
CA ILE A 148 6.46 -0.84 -4.53
C ILE A 148 7.68 -0.58 -5.42
N VAL A 149 7.64 -1.02 -6.67
CA VAL A 149 8.67 -0.75 -7.68
C VAL A 149 8.72 0.75 -7.98
N LEU A 150 9.92 1.32 -8.04
CA LEU A 150 10.09 2.75 -8.26
C LEU A 150 9.73 3.09 -9.69
N ARG A 151 8.94 4.14 -9.85
CA ARG A 151 8.65 4.77 -11.14
C ARG A 151 9.07 6.23 -11.09
N SER A 152 9.38 6.78 -12.25
CA SER A 152 9.59 8.23 -12.38
C SER A 152 8.34 9.00 -11.97
N GLU A 153 8.50 10.30 -11.72
CA GLU A 153 7.35 11.17 -11.44
C GLU A 153 6.45 11.30 -12.68
N GLU A 154 7.05 11.29 -13.87
CA GLU A 154 6.40 11.37 -15.17
C GLU A 154 5.54 10.13 -15.45
N ASP A 155 5.99 8.94 -15.03
CA ASP A 155 5.23 7.70 -15.17
C ASP A 155 4.12 7.56 -14.11
N SER A 156 4.26 8.25 -12.97
CA SER A 156 3.36 8.16 -11.80
C SER A 156 2.15 9.10 -11.87
N THR A 157 1.55 9.24 -13.05
CA THR A 157 0.47 10.21 -13.33
C THR A 157 -0.88 9.92 -12.65
N LEU A 158 -1.09 8.67 -12.20
CA LEU A 158 -2.30 8.28 -11.49
C LEU A 158 -2.20 8.70 -10.01
N PRO A 159 -3.08 9.59 -9.52
CA PRO A 159 -3.15 9.95 -8.10
C PRO A 159 -3.78 8.81 -7.32
N LEU A 160 -2.99 7.80 -6.99
CA LEU A 160 -3.46 6.63 -6.25
C LEU A 160 -3.49 6.93 -4.75
N ALA A 161 -4.58 6.51 -4.11
CA ALA A 161 -4.59 6.38 -2.65
C ALA A 161 -3.65 5.23 -2.21
N PRO A 162 -3.23 5.18 -0.94
CA PRO A 162 -2.16 4.30 -0.49
C PRO A 162 -2.34 2.81 -0.80
N PHE A 163 -3.51 2.25 -0.51
CA PHE A 163 -3.76 0.85 -0.87
C PHE A 163 -3.80 0.63 -2.38
N GLY A 164 -4.13 1.66 -3.18
CA GLY A 164 -4.03 1.60 -4.64
C GLY A 164 -2.59 1.49 -5.11
N VAL A 165 -1.69 2.30 -4.54
CA VAL A 165 -0.23 2.20 -4.77
C VAL A 165 0.25 0.78 -4.45
N ALA A 166 -0.13 0.25 -3.27
CA ALA A 166 0.22 -1.11 -2.89
C ALA A 166 -0.39 -2.18 -3.79
N MET A 167 -1.64 -2.00 -4.21
CA MET A 167 -2.35 -2.93 -5.08
C MET A 167 -1.62 -3.08 -6.42
N PHE A 168 -1.29 -1.96 -7.07
CA PHE A 168 -0.53 -1.98 -8.31
C PHE A 168 0.93 -2.37 -8.09
N GLY A 169 1.51 -2.08 -6.92
CA GLY A 169 2.89 -2.47 -6.61
C GLY A 169 3.94 -1.58 -7.25
N GLU A 170 3.57 -0.34 -7.60
CA GLU A 170 4.45 0.66 -8.20
C GLU A 170 4.09 2.08 -7.72
N GLY A 171 5.08 2.96 -7.71
CA GLY A 171 4.91 4.37 -7.34
C GLY A 171 6.23 5.14 -7.33
N ASN A 172 6.14 6.46 -7.19
CA ASN A 172 7.32 7.33 -7.07
C ASN A 172 7.91 7.30 -5.65
N ALA A 173 9.02 8.02 -5.44
CA ALA A 173 9.68 8.14 -4.14
C ALA A 173 8.75 8.70 -3.05
N ARG A 174 7.86 9.63 -3.40
CA ARG A 174 6.91 10.25 -2.47
C ARG A 174 5.79 9.28 -2.05
N ASP A 175 5.32 8.42 -2.95
CA ASP A 175 4.39 7.34 -2.63
C ASP A 175 5.03 6.34 -1.66
N ARG A 176 6.30 5.96 -1.87
CA ARG A 176 7.07 5.12 -0.94
C ARG A 176 7.22 5.77 0.44
N ALA A 177 7.59 7.06 0.50
CA ALA A 177 7.69 7.81 1.75
C ALA A 177 6.36 7.84 2.52
N TRP A 178 5.27 8.12 1.81
CA TRP A 178 3.93 8.17 2.40
C TRP A 178 3.51 6.84 3.01
N LEU A 179 3.73 5.74 2.28
CA LEU A 179 3.44 4.39 2.76
C LEU A 179 4.29 4.02 3.97
N PHE A 180 5.59 4.28 3.90
CA PHE A 180 6.52 3.95 4.98
C PHE A 180 6.14 4.65 6.29
N ILE A 181 5.88 5.96 6.25
CA ILE A 181 5.51 6.73 7.43
C ILE A 181 4.17 6.28 8.02
N ASN A 182 3.19 5.92 7.18
CA ASN A 182 1.92 5.41 7.69
C ASN A 182 2.02 4.02 8.32
N LEU A 183 2.96 3.17 7.87
CA LEU A 183 3.26 1.90 8.52
C LEU A 183 3.93 2.11 9.89
N LEU A 184 4.91 3.02 9.97
CA LEU A 184 5.56 3.42 11.24
C LEU A 184 4.54 3.98 12.24
N ARG A 185 3.59 4.78 11.76
CA ARG A 185 2.52 5.36 12.59
C ARG A 185 1.73 4.29 13.35
N GLN A 186 1.48 3.12 12.75
CA GLN A 186 0.78 2.03 13.44
C GLN A 186 1.60 1.42 14.58
N LEU A 187 2.93 1.53 14.52
CA LEU A 187 3.83 1.16 15.61
C LEU A 187 4.06 2.29 16.61
N ARG A 188 3.35 3.43 16.47
CA ARG A 188 3.56 4.66 17.27
C ARG A 188 4.98 5.23 17.15
N ILE A 189 5.67 4.92 16.05
CA ILE A 189 6.98 5.51 15.74
C ILE A 189 6.72 6.79 14.92
N ASP A 190 7.18 7.92 15.44
CA ASP A 190 7.04 9.20 14.75
C ASP A 190 8.08 9.31 13.62
N ALA A 191 7.63 9.85 12.49
CA ALA A 191 8.47 10.08 11.33
C ALA A 191 7.99 11.31 10.54
N VAL A 192 8.94 11.95 9.89
CA VAL A 192 8.76 13.20 9.14
C VAL A 192 9.32 13.05 7.73
N VAL A 193 8.81 13.88 6.83
CA VAL A 193 9.49 14.14 5.54
C VAL A 193 10.45 15.31 5.74
N LEU A 194 11.70 15.10 5.35
CA LEU A 194 12.69 16.16 5.19
C LEU A 194 12.75 16.53 3.72
N GLN A 195 12.38 17.76 3.41
CA GLN A 195 12.32 18.25 2.03
C GLN A 195 13.36 19.36 1.84
N ALA A 196 14.28 19.16 0.89
CA ALA A 196 15.24 20.18 0.51
C ALA A 196 14.51 21.39 -0.11
N LYS A 197 14.90 22.60 0.30
CA LYS A 197 14.24 23.84 -0.15
C LYS A 197 14.38 24.07 -1.66
N GLU A 198 15.54 23.74 -2.22
CA GLU A 198 15.89 23.95 -3.63
C GLU A 198 15.30 22.87 -4.55
N SER A 199 15.06 21.67 -4.01
CA SER A 199 14.57 20.50 -4.74
C SER A 199 13.38 19.87 -4.03
N PRO A 200 12.18 20.48 -4.07
CA PRO A 200 11.02 20.05 -3.29
C PRO A 200 10.48 18.66 -3.70
N LYS A 201 10.89 18.12 -4.85
CA LYS A 201 10.54 16.75 -5.24
C LYS A 201 11.35 15.70 -4.47
N ASN A 202 12.58 16.06 -4.08
CA ASN A 202 13.50 15.15 -3.40
C ASN A 202 13.16 15.16 -1.92
N VAL A 203 12.90 13.97 -1.38
CA VAL A 203 12.46 13.80 0.00
C VAL A 203 13.27 12.71 0.69
N LEU A 204 13.64 12.95 1.94
CA LEU A 204 14.07 11.91 2.86
C LEU A 204 12.99 11.66 3.90
N VAL A 205 12.96 10.45 4.44
CA VAL A 205 12.18 10.13 5.63
C VAL A 205 13.11 10.14 6.83
N GLY A 206 12.80 11.01 7.80
CA GLY A 206 13.44 11.03 9.11
C GLY A 206 12.60 10.25 10.12
N VAL A 207 13.14 9.18 10.69
CA VAL A 207 12.47 8.35 11.71
C VAL A 207 13.01 8.72 13.08
N LEU A 208 12.13 9.12 14.00
CA LEU A 208 12.51 9.66 15.31
C LEU A 208 12.57 8.53 16.34
N LEU A 209 13.78 8.24 16.84
CA LEU A 209 14.02 7.18 17.82
C LEU A 209 15.11 7.60 18.79
N GLY A 210 14.87 7.42 20.10
CA GLY A 210 15.91 7.66 21.12
C GLY A 210 16.46 9.08 21.18
N GLY A 211 15.73 10.09 20.66
CA GLY A 211 16.20 11.47 20.56
C GLY A 211 17.08 11.76 19.33
N GLU A 212 17.17 10.83 18.39
CA GLU A 212 17.84 11.00 17.10
C GLU A 212 16.86 10.87 15.94
N VAL A 213 17.26 11.37 14.76
CA VAL A 213 16.49 11.21 13.50
C VAL A 213 17.27 10.34 12.53
N TYR A 214 16.84 9.11 12.30
CA TYR A 214 17.43 8.16 11.35
C TYR A 214 16.93 8.42 9.93
N LEU A 215 17.83 8.44 8.96
CA LEU A 215 17.52 8.87 7.59
C LEU A 215 17.31 7.70 6.63
N TYR A 216 16.22 7.76 5.86
CA TYR A 216 15.87 6.81 4.82
C TYR A 216 15.57 7.52 3.51
N ASP A 217 16.13 7.00 2.41
CA ASP A 217 15.95 7.56 1.07
C ASP A 217 15.00 6.66 0.24
N PRO A 218 13.73 7.06 0.06
CA PRO A 218 12.75 6.30 -0.69
C PRO A 218 13.01 6.25 -2.20
N GLU A 219 13.79 7.21 -2.74
CA GLU A 219 14.19 7.26 -4.15
C GLU A 219 15.30 6.24 -4.41
N LEU A 220 16.35 6.24 -3.59
CA LEU A 220 17.38 5.20 -3.68
C LEU A 220 16.87 3.82 -3.25
N GLY A 221 15.78 3.78 -2.48
CA GLY A 221 15.25 2.56 -1.89
C GLY A 221 16.18 1.98 -0.80
N LEU A 222 16.98 2.84 -0.17
CA LEU A 222 18.01 2.49 0.80
C LEU A 222 17.93 3.41 2.03
N PRO A 223 18.24 2.91 3.24
CA PRO A 223 18.63 3.77 4.34
C PRO A 223 19.87 4.60 3.97
N VAL A 224 20.00 5.81 4.50
CA VAL A 224 21.23 6.61 4.27
C VAL A 224 22.39 5.91 4.97
N LEU A 225 23.51 5.76 4.26
CA LEU A 225 24.68 5.03 4.75
C LEU A 225 25.34 5.71 5.94
N THR A 226 25.62 4.96 7.00
CA THR A 226 26.54 5.39 8.06
C THR A 226 27.99 4.98 7.72
N LEU A 227 28.96 5.75 8.20
CA LEU A 227 30.39 5.43 8.05
C LEU A 227 30.86 4.38 9.06
N GLU A 228 30.09 4.13 10.13
CA GLU A 228 30.44 3.22 11.23
C GLU A 228 29.78 1.84 11.11
N GLY A 229 29.16 1.52 9.97
CA GLY A 229 28.40 0.29 9.76
C GLY A 229 29.25 -0.86 9.21
N ASP A 230 28.76 -2.09 9.36
CA ASP A 230 29.40 -3.27 8.75
C ASP A 230 29.31 -3.20 7.23
N LEU A 231 30.42 -2.83 6.59
CA LEU A 231 30.54 -2.80 5.13
C LEU A 231 30.32 -4.17 4.49
N ALA A 232 30.52 -5.28 5.22
CA ALA A 232 30.32 -6.63 4.74
C ALA A 232 28.88 -7.15 4.92
N ALA A 233 27.98 -6.37 5.53
CA ALA A 233 26.56 -6.67 5.58
C ALA A 233 25.90 -6.39 4.22
N GLY A 234 25.04 -7.31 3.78
CA GLY A 234 24.29 -7.18 2.53
C GLY A 234 23.15 -6.17 2.61
N ALA A 235 22.66 -5.86 3.82
CA ALA A 235 21.70 -4.79 4.06
C ALA A 235 22.29 -3.75 4.99
N ILE A 236 21.79 -2.51 4.91
CA ILE A 236 22.13 -1.43 5.83
C ILE A 236 21.25 -1.59 7.07
N ASP A 237 21.85 -2.02 8.17
CA ASP A 237 21.19 -2.32 9.44
C ASP A 237 21.05 -1.07 10.33
N ARG A 238 22.07 -0.21 10.34
CA ARG A 238 22.06 1.11 10.98
C ARG A 238 22.07 2.22 9.92
N PRO A 239 20.95 2.92 9.71
CA PRO A 239 20.92 4.16 8.95
C PRO A 239 21.75 5.25 9.63
N ALA A 240 22.30 6.19 8.85
CA ALA A 240 22.88 7.41 9.40
C ALA A 240 21.81 8.31 10.04
N THR A 241 22.20 9.05 11.06
CA THR A 241 21.32 10.06 11.66
C THR A 241 21.43 11.41 10.94
N LEU A 242 20.45 12.29 11.14
CA LEU A 242 20.45 13.65 10.62
C LEU A 242 21.67 14.43 11.12
N SER A 243 21.96 14.38 12.42
CA SER A 243 23.15 14.98 13.01
C SER A 243 24.46 14.43 12.40
N GLU A 244 24.57 13.12 12.16
CA GLU A 244 25.75 12.53 11.49
C GLU A 244 25.92 13.07 10.06
N ALA A 245 24.84 13.07 9.28
CA ALA A 245 24.85 13.52 7.89
C ALA A 245 25.11 15.03 7.77
N ALA A 246 24.60 15.84 8.70
CA ALA A 246 24.81 17.28 8.74
C ALA A 246 26.23 17.66 9.17
N LYS A 247 26.84 16.91 10.11
CA LYS A 247 28.19 17.19 10.62
C LYS A 247 29.30 16.66 9.72
N ASN A 248 29.04 15.58 8.97
CA ASN A 248 30.05 14.93 8.16
C ASN A 248 29.59 14.78 6.69
N PRO A 249 30.02 15.68 5.79
CA PRO A 249 29.64 15.62 4.38
C PRO A 249 30.00 14.30 3.67
N LYS A 250 30.95 13.52 4.21
CA LYS A 250 31.34 12.21 3.64
C LYS A 250 30.21 11.18 3.73
N VAL A 251 29.30 11.31 4.70
CA VAL A 251 28.12 10.45 4.85
C VAL A 251 27.26 10.52 3.59
N LEU A 252 26.94 11.75 3.16
CA LEU A 252 26.13 11.99 1.96
C LEU A 252 26.93 11.77 0.67
N ALA A 253 28.22 12.11 0.67
CA ALA A 253 29.09 11.86 -0.49
C ALA A 253 29.25 10.35 -0.78
N ALA A 254 29.13 9.49 0.23
CA ALA A 254 29.12 8.04 0.03
C ALA A 254 27.86 7.52 -0.70
N MET A 255 26.81 8.34 -0.78
CA MET A 255 25.59 8.07 -1.55
C MET A 255 25.66 8.60 -2.99
N SER A 256 26.71 9.36 -3.34
CA SER A 256 26.89 9.88 -4.70
C SER A 256 27.24 8.77 -5.68
N VAL A 257 26.75 8.90 -6.91
CA VAL A 257 27.08 7.96 -8.00
C VAL A 257 28.50 8.17 -8.49
N SER A 258 28.86 9.45 -8.72
CA SER A 258 30.17 9.87 -9.21
C SER A 258 30.44 11.32 -8.80
N PRO A 259 31.66 11.84 -8.98
CA PRO A 259 31.92 13.27 -8.78
C PRO A 259 31.05 14.19 -9.66
N ASP A 260 30.69 13.73 -10.87
CA ASP A 260 29.87 14.49 -11.83
C ASP A 260 28.36 14.30 -11.61
N THR A 261 27.98 13.36 -10.72
CA THR A 261 26.60 13.04 -10.39
C THR A 261 26.47 12.95 -8.87
N PRO A 262 26.48 14.10 -8.17
CA PRO A 262 26.46 14.15 -6.72
C PRO A 262 25.10 13.73 -6.16
N TYR A 263 25.11 13.24 -4.93
CA TYR A 263 23.88 12.96 -4.19
C TYR A 263 23.03 14.25 -4.04
N PRO A 264 21.68 14.20 -4.22
CA PRO A 264 20.87 15.41 -4.26
C PRO A 264 20.78 16.17 -2.93
N PHE A 265 21.15 15.56 -1.82
CA PHE A 265 21.23 16.21 -0.52
C PHE A 265 22.67 16.51 -0.14
N THR A 266 22.90 17.75 0.31
CA THR A 266 24.12 18.20 0.96
C THR A 266 23.88 18.47 2.44
N ALA A 267 24.95 18.50 3.25
CA ALA A 267 24.86 18.85 4.66
C ALA A 267 24.16 20.20 4.89
N ALA A 268 24.47 21.20 4.05
CA ALA A 268 23.81 22.50 4.08
C ALA A 268 22.30 22.39 3.77
N SER A 269 21.94 21.65 2.71
CA SER A 269 20.51 21.47 2.36
C SER A 269 19.72 20.73 3.43
N LEU A 270 20.35 19.82 4.20
CA LEU A 270 19.71 19.14 5.32
C LEU A 270 19.51 20.08 6.51
N SER A 271 20.47 20.94 6.81
CA SER A 271 20.31 21.95 7.88
C SER A 271 19.21 22.98 7.59
N GLU A 272 18.87 23.18 6.32
CA GLU A 272 17.78 24.06 5.87
C GLU A 272 16.52 23.29 5.43
N ALA A 273 16.49 21.97 5.62
CA ALA A 273 15.38 21.14 5.16
C ALA A 273 14.09 21.50 5.89
N ARG A 274 12.98 21.52 5.15
CA ARG A 274 11.66 21.66 5.78
C ARG A 274 11.29 20.33 6.44
N VAL A 275 10.93 20.40 7.70
CA VAL A 275 10.39 19.29 8.47
C VAL A 275 8.88 19.26 8.27
N LEU A 276 8.36 18.21 7.63
CA LEU A 276 6.96 18.11 7.26
C LEU A 276 6.32 16.87 7.87
N LEU A 277 5.20 17.06 8.58
CA LEU A 277 4.37 15.96 9.05
C LEU A 277 3.57 15.36 7.90
N VAL A 278 3.55 14.04 7.84
CA VAL A 278 2.69 13.32 6.90
C VAL A 278 1.34 13.12 7.54
N GLY A 279 0.27 13.59 6.91
CA GLY A 279 -1.08 13.42 7.43
C GLY A 279 -2.13 13.74 6.40
N ALA A 280 -3.38 13.47 6.77
CA ALA A 280 -4.55 13.79 5.98
C ALA A 280 -5.69 14.16 6.95
N THR A 281 -6.66 14.91 6.44
CA THR A 281 -7.84 15.42 7.15
C THR A 281 -8.58 14.37 7.97
N SER A 282 -8.58 13.10 7.54
CA SER A 282 -9.16 12.00 8.32
C SER A 282 -8.43 11.78 9.65
N PHE A 283 -7.09 11.80 9.69
CA PHE A 283 -6.28 11.59 10.90
C PHE A 283 -6.57 12.62 12.01
N TRP A 284 -7.04 13.80 11.64
CA TRP A 284 -7.29 14.88 12.59
C TRP A 284 -8.76 15.04 12.97
N SER A 285 -9.64 14.28 12.32
CA SER A 285 -11.08 14.46 12.49
C SER A 285 -11.61 13.81 13.77
N ALA A 286 -12.52 14.51 14.46
CA ALA A 286 -13.19 13.98 15.65
C ALA A 286 -14.00 12.70 15.36
N ARG A 287 -14.48 12.52 14.12
CA ARG A 287 -15.18 11.29 13.71
C ARG A 287 -14.24 10.08 13.68
N MET A 288 -12.98 10.23 13.25
CA MET A 288 -12.00 9.14 13.35
C MET A 288 -11.59 8.88 14.79
N ARG A 289 -11.48 9.92 15.63
CA ARG A 289 -11.25 9.77 17.07
C ARG A 289 -12.32 8.90 17.71
N ARG A 290 -13.59 9.24 17.48
CA ARG A 290 -14.76 8.48 17.97
C ARG A 290 -14.73 7.02 17.49
N LEU A 291 -14.42 6.81 16.20
CA LEU A 291 -14.35 5.45 15.67
C LEU A 291 -13.22 4.65 16.33
N GLN A 292 -12.01 5.21 16.44
CA GLN A 292 -10.86 4.54 17.06
C GLN A 292 -11.16 4.12 18.50
N LEU A 293 -11.77 5.00 19.29
CA LEU A 293 -12.13 4.69 20.69
C LEU A 293 -13.15 3.56 20.82
N ALA A 294 -14.04 3.41 19.83
CA ALA A 294 -15.05 2.37 19.82
C ALA A 294 -14.52 1.01 19.34
N LEU A 295 -13.37 0.95 18.68
CA LEU A 295 -12.79 -0.31 18.21
C LEU A 295 -12.35 -1.18 19.39
N SER A 296 -12.59 -2.49 19.29
CA SER A 296 -12.07 -3.46 20.25
C SER A 296 -10.55 -3.62 20.12
N SER A 297 -9.90 -4.16 21.15
CA SER A 297 -8.44 -4.43 21.13
C SER A 297 -8.01 -5.37 20.01
N GLU A 298 -8.89 -6.25 19.53
CA GLU A 298 -8.63 -7.12 18.37
C GLU A 298 -8.48 -6.34 17.06
N ASN A 299 -8.98 -5.11 17.02
CA ASN A 299 -8.89 -4.17 15.91
C ASN A 299 -8.19 -2.87 16.35
N ASP A 300 -7.18 -2.96 17.23
CA ASP A 300 -6.38 -1.80 17.61
C ASP A 300 -5.66 -1.24 16.37
N VAL A 301 -6.20 -0.15 15.85
CA VAL A 301 -5.75 0.52 14.64
C VAL A 301 -5.71 2.00 14.94
N LEU A 302 -4.57 2.62 14.62
CA LEU A 302 -4.44 4.06 14.69
C LEU A 302 -5.14 4.69 13.48
N LEU A 303 -6.32 5.27 13.72
CA LEU A 303 -7.12 6.03 12.76
C LEU A 303 -7.07 7.54 13.04
N TRP A 304 -6.71 7.95 14.25
CA TRP A 304 -6.67 9.34 14.69
C TRP A 304 -5.36 9.66 15.40
N GLN A 305 -4.75 10.77 15.01
CA GLN A 305 -3.51 11.30 15.58
C GLN A 305 -3.59 12.83 15.56
N PRO A 306 -3.90 13.48 16.69
CA PRO A 306 -4.03 14.93 16.73
C PRO A 306 -2.68 15.63 16.55
N LEU A 307 -2.72 16.85 16.00
CA LEU A 307 -1.54 17.72 15.89
C LEU A 307 -1.08 18.19 17.28
N GLU A 308 -2.05 18.55 18.12
CA GLU A 308 -1.84 19.04 19.49
C GLU A 308 -2.24 18.01 20.54
N LYS A 309 -1.99 18.33 21.82
CA LYS A 309 -2.45 17.52 22.94
C LYS A 309 -3.98 17.42 22.96
N SER A 310 -4.48 16.33 23.52
CA SER A 310 -5.89 16.09 23.83
C SER A 310 -6.00 15.36 25.17
N ASP A 311 -7.22 15.17 25.64
CA ASP A 311 -7.54 14.37 26.82
C ASP A 311 -6.98 12.93 26.79
N ILE A 312 -6.94 12.28 25.63
CA ILE A 312 -6.49 10.88 25.45
C ILE A 312 -5.09 10.76 24.85
N VAL A 313 -4.60 11.80 24.18
CA VAL A 313 -3.23 11.89 23.65
C VAL A 313 -2.57 13.07 24.35
N PRO A 314 -1.86 12.85 25.46
CA PRO A 314 -1.34 13.94 26.30
C PRO A 314 -0.32 14.82 25.58
N GLU A 315 0.27 14.29 24.49
CA GLU A 315 1.21 15.00 23.65
C GLU A 315 0.91 14.76 22.17
N GLY A 316 0.54 15.83 21.47
CA GLY A 316 0.28 15.82 20.03
C GLY A 316 1.55 15.55 19.20
N VAL A 317 1.36 15.20 17.92
CA VAL A 317 2.50 14.84 17.07
C VAL A 317 3.48 16.00 16.84
N LEU A 318 3.01 17.26 16.85
CA LEU A 318 3.89 18.42 16.71
C LEU A 318 4.89 18.51 17.86
N ALA A 319 4.41 18.41 19.10
CA ALA A 319 5.25 18.44 20.29
C ALA A 319 6.21 17.24 20.34
N ARG A 320 5.74 16.03 20.01
CA ARG A 320 6.60 14.83 19.97
C ARG A 320 7.74 14.96 18.95
N VAL A 321 7.47 15.55 17.79
CA VAL A 321 8.51 15.80 16.78
C VAL A 321 9.46 16.92 17.21
N ALA A 322 8.94 17.99 17.81
CA ALA A 322 9.76 19.10 18.31
C ALA A 322 10.68 18.71 19.48
N LYS A 323 10.35 17.66 20.23
CA LYS A 323 11.19 17.14 21.34
C LYS A 323 12.58 16.66 20.92
N VAL A 324 12.81 16.43 19.63
CA VAL A 324 14.14 16.13 19.11
C VAL A 324 14.94 17.43 18.99
N GLU A 325 15.03 18.19 20.09
CA GLU A 325 15.63 19.53 20.14
C GLU A 325 17.10 19.53 19.73
N ALA A 326 17.80 18.42 19.96
CA ALA A 326 19.19 18.21 19.52
C ALA A 326 19.36 18.38 17.99
N GLU A 327 18.29 18.18 17.22
CA GLU A 327 18.24 18.34 15.76
C GLU A 327 17.64 19.70 15.35
N GLY A 328 17.29 20.56 16.30
CA GLY A 328 16.86 21.94 16.06
C GLY A 328 15.41 22.10 15.57
N PHE A 329 14.57 21.08 15.70
CA PHE A 329 13.18 21.12 15.23
C PHE A 329 12.33 22.05 16.11
N GLN A 330 11.87 23.16 15.54
CA GLN A 330 10.99 24.11 16.22
C GLN A 330 9.54 23.81 15.87
N GLU A 331 8.67 23.62 16.87
CA GLU A 331 7.26 23.27 16.64
C GLU A 331 6.54 24.23 15.66
N ALA A 332 6.86 25.52 15.74
CA ALA A 332 6.32 26.56 14.89
C ALA A 332 6.74 26.44 13.40
N SER A 333 7.88 25.82 13.10
CA SER A 333 8.38 25.65 11.73
C SER A 333 8.02 24.30 11.11
N ILE A 334 7.50 23.36 11.90
CA ILE A 334 7.02 22.07 11.38
C ILE A 334 5.76 22.30 10.54
N GLY A 335 5.87 21.98 9.25
CA GLY A 335 4.79 22.08 8.27
C GLY A 335 3.99 20.79 8.13
N ILE A 336 2.96 20.85 7.28
CA ILE A 336 2.18 19.69 6.86
C ILE A 336 2.57 19.36 5.42
N TRP A 337 2.87 18.10 5.15
CA TRP A 337 3.16 17.66 3.80
C TRP A 337 1.87 17.59 2.98
N GLU A 338 1.78 18.36 1.90
CA GLU A 338 0.56 18.46 1.08
C GLU A 338 0.31 17.21 0.22
N TYR A 339 1.36 16.42 -0.05
CA TYR A 339 1.32 15.30 -1.00
C TYR A 339 0.17 14.30 -0.74
N PRO A 340 -0.07 13.83 0.50
CA PRO A 340 -1.21 12.95 0.79
C PRO A 340 -2.57 13.54 0.40
N GLU A 341 -2.85 14.80 0.75
CA GLU A 341 -4.14 15.43 0.41
C GLU A 341 -4.28 15.62 -1.09
N GLN A 342 -3.21 16.03 -1.79
CA GLN A 342 -3.21 16.15 -3.26
C GLN A 342 -3.50 14.81 -3.95
N ARG A 343 -2.87 13.71 -3.50
CA ARG A 343 -3.10 12.36 -4.04
C ARG A 343 -4.52 11.89 -3.74
N LEU A 344 -5.02 12.10 -2.52
CA LEU A 344 -6.38 11.71 -2.13
C LEU A 344 -7.46 12.53 -2.85
N ASP A 345 -7.24 13.82 -3.12
CA ASP A 345 -8.15 14.65 -3.91
C ASP A 345 -8.15 14.20 -5.36
N GLY A 346 -6.97 14.06 -5.97
CA GLY A 346 -6.82 13.57 -7.33
C GLY A 346 -7.45 12.18 -7.53
N ASN A 347 -7.34 11.28 -6.54
CA ASN A 347 -7.91 9.93 -6.62
C ASN A 347 -9.43 9.94 -6.76
N VAL A 348 -10.11 10.90 -6.13
CA VAL A 348 -11.58 11.02 -6.17
C VAL A 348 -12.05 11.70 -7.45
N SER A 349 -11.19 12.49 -8.10
CA SER A 349 -11.50 13.28 -9.28
C SER A 349 -10.61 12.94 -10.47
N LEU A 350 -10.44 11.65 -10.78
CA LEU A 350 -9.70 11.22 -11.96
C LEU A 350 -10.30 11.82 -13.24
N ASN A 351 -9.45 12.42 -14.07
CA ASN A 351 -9.86 12.90 -15.39
C ASN A 351 -10.02 11.73 -16.39
N THR A 352 -10.54 12.00 -17.59
CA THR A 352 -10.80 10.97 -18.61
C THR A 352 -9.55 10.17 -18.99
N SER A 353 -8.39 10.84 -19.15
CA SER A 353 -7.13 10.17 -19.48
C SER A 353 -6.68 9.27 -18.31
N GLN A 354 -6.74 9.75 -17.09
CA GLN A 354 -6.42 8.97 -15.89
C GLN A 354 -7.37 7.77 -15.71
N LEU A 355 -8.66 7.91 -16.03
CA LEU A 355 -9.60 6.79 -16.01
C LEU A 355 -9.23 5.70 -17.03
N GLN A 356 -8.76 6.09 -18.21
CA GLN A 356 -8.26 5.14 -19.22
C GLN A 356 -7.01 4.42 -18.75
N VAL A 357 -6.02 5.16 -18.22
CA VAL A 357 -4.79 4.57 -17.66
C VAL A 357 -5.13 3.64 -16.50
N PHE A 358 -6.02 4.04 -15.59
CA PHE A 358 -6.48 3.21 -14.48
C PHE A 358 -7.16 1.92 -14.97
N ALA A 359 -8.01 2.01 -16.00
CA ALA A 359 -8.67 0.84 -16.58
C ALA A 359 -7.68 -0.14 -17.24
N LEU A 360 -6.67 0.39 -17.95
CA LEU A 360 -5.60 -0.41 -18.55
C LEU A 360 -4.76 -1.10 -17.48
N ARG A 361 -4.30 -0.36 -16.46
CA ARG A 361 -3.53 -0.91 -15.33
C ARG A 361 -4.34 -1.94 -14.53
N SER A 362 -5.66 -1.75 -14.39
CA SER A 362 -6.52 -2.68 -13.64
C SER A 362 -6.88 -3.95 -14.40
N ARG A 363 -6.55 -4.05 -15.69
CA ARG A 363 -7.02 -5.13 -16.57
C ARG A 363 -6.56 -6.51 -16.12
N ALA A 364 -5.29 -6.65 -15.72
CA ALA A 364 -4.71 -7.90 -15.24
C ALA A 364 -5.49 -8.49 -14.05
N PHE A 365 -6.04 -7.61 -13.19
CA PHE A 365 -6.83 -8.02 -12.02
C PHE A 365 -8.14 -8.70 -12.34
N GLU A 366 -8.63 -8.64 -13.58
CA GLU A 366 -9.78 -9.42 -14.01
C GLU A 366 -9.46 -10.92 -14.13
N SER A 367 -8.18 -11.29 -14.29
CA SER A 367 -7.78 -12.67 -14.53
C SER A 367 -8.25 -13.65 -13.42
N PRO A 368 -8.75 -14.85 -13.79
CA PRO A 368 -8.91 -15.35 -15.15
C PRO A 368 -10.26 -14.94 -15.79
N ILE A 369 -10.28 -14.86 -17.12
CA ILE A 369 -11.51 -14.92 -17.92
C ILE A 369 -11.61 -16.35 -18.49
N PRO A 370 -12.49 -17.22 -17.95
CA PRO A 370 -12.57 -18.62 -18.34
C PRO A 370 -13.29 -18.83 -19.67
N ILE A 371 -12.98 -19.94 -20.33
CA ILE A 371 -13.71 -20.44 -21.49
C ILE A 371 -14.83 -21.34 -20.97
N ARG A 372 -16.06 -21.05 -21.40
CA ARG A 372 -17.27 -21.78 -20.98
C ARG A 372 -17.55 -22.95 -21.89
N ASN A 373 -17.45 -22.76 -23.20
CA ASN A 373 -17.67 -23.80 -24.19
C ASN A 373 -16.77 -23.58 -25.41
N ILE A 374 -16.54 -24.65 -26.17
CA ILE A 374 -15.96 -24.58 -27.50
C ILE A 374 -17.03 -25.09 -28.46
N LEU A 375 -17.49 -24.20 -29.32
CA LEU A 375 -18.49 -24.48 -30.33
C LEU A 375 -17.76 -24.85 -31.62
N SER A 376 -17.89 -26.10 -32.05
CA SER A 376 -17.41 -26.52 -33.36
C SER A 376 -18.59 -26.66 -34.32
N ASP A 377 -18.49 -25.99 -35.46
CA ASP A 377 -19.39 -26.21 -36.58
C ASP A 377 -18.84 -27.38 -37.42
N ARG A 378 -19.63 -28.44 -37.54
CA ARG A 378 -19.23 -29.64 -38.29
C ARG A 378 -19.25 -29.44 -39.80
N GLU A 379 -20.00 -28.47 -40.30
CA GLU A 379 -20.14 -28.20 -41.74
C GLU A 379 -19.05 -27.24 -42.22
N THR A 380 -18.73 -26.19 -41.45
CA THR A 380 -17.71 -25.20 -41.82
C THR A 380 -16.32 -25.50 -41.25
N GLN A 381 -16.20 -26.45 -40.33
CA GLN A 381 -15.00 -26.69 -39.51
C GLN A 381 -14.56 -25.48 -38.67
N ASP A 382 -15.42 -24.46 -38.51
CA ASP A 382 -15.13 -23.31 -37.68
C ASP A 382 -15.16 -23.67 -36.20
N VAL A 383 -14.16 -23.20 -35.46
CA VAL A 383 -14.08 -23.30 -34.01
C VAL A 383 -14.32 -21.92 -33.41
N ARG A 384 -15.36 -21.79 -32.58
CA ARG A 384 -15.64 -20.57 -31.81
C ARG A 384 -15.56 -20.85 -30.32
N LEU A 385 -15.01 -19.88 -29.59
CA LEU A 385 -14.89 -19.95 -28.14
C LEU A 385 -16.03 -19.16 -27.50
N ASP A 386 -16.82 -19.80 -26.67
CA ASP A 386 -17.75 -19.14 -25.75
C ASP A 386 -16.97 -18.77 -24.47
N ILE A 387 -16.81 -17.48 -24.23
CA ILE A 387 -15.93 -16.93 -23.20
C ILE A 387 -16.78 -16.19 -22.19
N ALA A 388 -16.44 -16.29 -20.91
CA ALA A 388 -17.14 -15.54 -19.88
C ALA A 388 -17.05 -14.02 -20.12
N GLU A 389 -18.18 -13.33 -19.95
CA GLU A 389 -18.25 -11.87 -20.08
C GLU A 389 -17.41 -11.13 -19.03
N ARG A 390 -17.28 -11.74 -17.84
CA ARG A 390 -16.54 -11.17 -16.69
C ARG A 390 -15.48 -12.15 -16.22
N GLY A 391 -14.36 -11.60 -15.78
CA GLY A 391 -13.32 -12.37 -15.10
C GLY A 391 -13.69 -12.76 -13.67
N GLU A 392 -12.95 -13.70 -13.10
CA GLU A 392 -13.16 -14.23 -11.75
C GLU A 392 -12.34 -13.49 -10.67
N PHE A 393 -11.51 -12.52 -11.08
CA PHE A 393 -10.68 -11.68 -10.20
C PHE A 393 -9.76 -12.45 -9.25
N ARG A 394 -9.34 -13.66 -9.64
CA ARG A 394 -8.47 -14.49 -8.80
C ARG A 394 -7.11 -13.85 -8.60
N HIS A 395 -6.58 -13.21 -9.63
CA HIS A 395 -5.31 -12.48 -9.55
C HIS A 395 -5.40 -11.31 -8.54
N ARG A 396 -6.48 -10.52 -8.60
CA ARG A 396 -6.76 -9.45 -7.61
C ARG A 396 -6.81 -9.97 -6.19
N LYS A 397 -7.57 -11.06 -5.96
CA LYS A 397 -7.71 -11.66 -4.62
C LYS A 397 -6.36 -12.18 -4.10
N ALA A 398 -5.53 -12.75 -4.97
CA ALA A 398 -4.18 -13.17 -4.63
C ALA A 398 -3.30 -12.00 -4.16
N ARG A 399 -3.34 -10.87 -4.91
CA ARG A 399 -2.59 -9.66 -4.55
C ARG A 399 -3.08 -9.04 -3.24
N ASN A 400 -4.38 -8.96 -3.01
CA ASN A 400 -4.93 -8.53 -1.70
C ASN A 400 -4.40 -9.40 -0.55
N ARG A 401 -4.41 -10.72 -0.70
CA ARG A 401 -3.92 -11.65 0.32
C ARG A 401 -2.42 -11.55 0.56
N GLN A 402 -1.63 -11.34 -0.49
CA GLN A 402 -0.19 -11.04 -0.34
C GLN A 402 0.00 -9.78 0.50
N LEU A 403 -0.74 -8.71 0.19
CA LEU A 403 -0.70 -7.45 0.91
C LEU A 403 -1.26 -7.55 2.34
N LEU A 404 -1.89 -8.67 2.72
CA LEU A 404 -2.32 -8.98 4.08
C LEU A 404 -1.41 -9.99 4.79
N GLY A 405 -0.30 -10.38 4.13
CA GLY A 405 0.73 -11.25 4.68
C GLY A 405 0.53 -12.75 4.47
N GLU A 406 -0.44 -13.17 3.66
CA GLU A 406 -0.69 -14.58 3.37
C GLU A 406 0.28 -15.16 2.31
N TRP A 407 1.57 -14.85 2.41
CA TRP A 407 2.55 -15.12 1.35
C TRP A 407 2.60 -16.59 0.93
N LYS A 408 2.53 -17.51 1.90
CA LYS A 408 2.60 -18.96 1.65
C LYS A 408 1.44 -19.48 0.81
N SER A 409 0.20 -19.10 1.12
CA SER A 409 -1.00 -19.58 0.41
C SER A 409 -1.10 -18.97 -0.99
N VAL A 410 -0.59 -17.74 -1.15
CA VAL A 410 -0.70 -16.95 -2.38
C VAL A 410 0.25 -17.42 -3.47
N VAL A 411 1.45 -17.90 -3.15
CA VAL A 411 2.40 -18.43 -4.17
C VAL A 411 1.74 -19.47 -5.07
N THR A 412 0.98 -20.43 -4.50
CA THR A 412 0.26 -21.44 -5.29
C THR A 412 -0.79 -20.82 -6.21
N THR A 413 -1.42 -19.73 -5.79
CA THR A 413 -2.39 -19.02 -6.62
C THR A 413 -1.70 -18.28 -7.77
N TYR A 414 -0.57 -17.63 -7.52
CA TYR A 414 0.21 -17.00 -8.59
C TYR A 414 0.75 -18.01 -9.61
N LEU A 415 1.20 -19.17 -9.16
CA LEU A 415 1.58 -20.25 -10.08
C LEU A 415 0.43 -20.65 -11.01
N LYS A 416 -0.80 -20.75 -10.49
CA LYS A 416 -1.99 -21.02 -11.32
C LYS A 416 -2.27 -19.89 -12.32
N VAL A 417 -2.19 -18.63 -11.88
CA VAL A 417 -2.37 -17.47 -12.77
C VAL A 417 -1.33 -17.49 -13.90
N ARG A 418 -0.06 -17.80 -13.59
CA ARG A 418 1.00 -17.95 -14.59
C ARG A 418 0.70 -19.05 -15.61
N MET A 419 0.13 -20.18 -15.18
CA MET A 419 -0.25 -21.26 -16.08
C MET A 419 -1.34 -20.84 -17.08
N TRP A 420 -2.13 -19.81 -16.77
CA TRP A 420 -3.18 -19.32 -17.66
C TRP A 420 -2.73 -18.31 -18.70
N ARG A 421 -1.44 -17.96 -18.75
CA ARG A 421 -0.86 -16.98 -19.70
C ARG A 421 -1.35 -17.18 -21.13
N ASP A 422 -1.29 -18.43 -21.60
CA ASP A 422 -1.59 -18.80 -22.98
C ASP A 422 -2.89 -19.60 -23.12
N ILE A 423 -3.30 -20.30 -22.05
CA ILE A 423 -4.51 -21.12 -22.03
C ILE A 423 -5.33 -20.74 -20.77
N PRO A 424 -6.41 -19.97 -20.93
CA PRO A 424 -7.35 -19.69 -19.85
C PRO A 424 -7.93 -20.98 -19.24
N PRO A 425 -8.55 -20.92 -18.05
CA PRO A 425 -9.26 -22.06 -17.50
C PRO A 425 -10.28 -22.62 -18.50
N LEU A 426 -10.21 -23.93 -18.72
CA LEU A 426 -11.07 -24.69 -19.62
C LEU A 426 -12.24 -25.33 -18.84
N PRO A 427 -13.34 -25.68 -19.52
CA PRO A 427 -14.43 -26.48 -18.95
C PRO A 427 -13.91 -27.82 -18.42
N LYS A 428 -14.56 -28.37 -17.38
CA LYS A 428 -14.10 -29.60 -16.71
C LYS A 428 -14.15 -30.82 -17.62
N GLU A 429 -15.03 -30.78 -18.61
CA GLU A 429 -15.31 -31.84 -19.56
C GLU A 429 -14.27 -31.87 -20.70
N MET A 430 -13.43 -30.83 -20.80
CA MET A 430 -12.43 -30.70 -21.86
C MET A 430 -11.12 -31.41 -21.50
N ARG A 431 -10.52 -32.06 -22.50
CA ARG A 431 -9.17 -32.63 -22.38
C ARG A 431 -8.12 -31.52 -22.35
N PHE A 432 -6.98 -31.84 -21.74
CA PHE A 432 -5.80 -30.98 -21.74
C PHE A 432 -5.37 -30.65 -23.18
N ILE A 433 -5.05 -29.38 -23.44
CA ILE A 433 -4.53 -28.93 -24.74
C ILE A 433 -3.03 -29.19 -24.78
N GLU A 434 -2.60 -30.03 -25.72
CA GLU A 434 -1.20 -30.41 -25.83
C GLU A 434 -0.29 -29.23 -26.20
N ARG A 435 0.99 -29.28 -25.80
CA ARG A 435 1.96 -28.18 -26.03
C ARG A 435 2.03 -27.71 -27.47
N HIS A 436 1.92 -28.64 -28.43
CA HIS A 436 2.02 -28.33 -29.85
C HIS A 436 0.76 -27.60 -30.39
N GLU A 437 -0.38 -27.74 -29.72
CA GLU A 437 -1.67 -27.13 -30.11
C GLU A 437 -1.90 -25.75 -29.45
N GLN A 438 -1.20 -25.45 -28.35
CA GLN A 438 -1.42 -24.23 -27.55
C GLN A 438 -1.25 -22.95 -28.36
N ARG A 439 -0.33 -22.95 -29.34
CA ARG A 439 -0.09 -21.78 -30.20
C ARG A 439 -1.30 -21.49 -31.09
N ALA A 440 -1.90 -22.52 -31.68
CA ALA A 440 -3.10 -22.40 -32.49
C ALA A 440 -4.28 -21.97 -31.61
N PHE A 441 -4.42 -22.59 -30.45
CA PHE A 441 -5.46 -22.23 -29.49
C PHE A 441 -5.37 -20.76 -29.04
N LYS A 442 -4.17 -20.30 -28.68
CA LYS A 442 -3.92 -18.90 -28.30
C LYS A 442 -4.29 -17.93 -29.41
N ALA A 443 -4.14 -18.31 -30.68
CA ALA A 443 -4.53 -17.49 -31.82
C ALA A 443 -6.06 -17.32 -31.95
N LEU A 444 -6.85 -18.26 -31.43
CA LEU A 444 -8.33 -18.18 -31.39
C LEU A 444 -8.84 -17.26 -30.28
N LEU A 445 -8.01 -16.94 -29.28
CA LEU A 445 -8.42 -16.10 -28.17
C LEU A 445 -8.57 -14.63 -28.60
N PRO A 446 -9.65 -13.94 -28.19
CA PRO A 446 -9.78 -12.50 -28.39
C PRO A 446 -8.59 -11.75 -27.79
N THR A 447 -8.17 -10.65 -28.44
CA THR A 447 -7.04 -9.82 -28.01
C THR A 447 -7.15 -9.42 -26.53
N ARG A 448 -8.35 -9.03 -26.08
CA ARG A 448 -8.60 -8.67 -24.67
C ARG A 448 -8.22 -9.79 -23.71
N VAL A 449 -8.66 -11.02 -24.00
CA VAL A 449 -8.42 -12.20 -23.15
C VAL A 449 -6.93 -12.50 -23.10
N ARG A 450 -6.25 -12.49 -24.26
CA ARG A 450 -4.80 -12.67 -24.33
C ARG A 450 -4.04 -11.64 -23.48
N LEU A 451 -4.41 -10.36 -23.56
CA LEU A 451 -3.75 -9.29 -22.81
C LEU A 451 -3.97 -9.46 -21.29
N VAL A 452 -5.21 -9.67 -20.85
CA VAL A 452 -5.54 -9.90 -19.43
C VAL A 452 -4.70 -11.03 -18.83
N HIS A 453 -4.61 -12.17 -19.51
CA HIS A 453 -3.87 -13.32 -19.00
C HIS A 453 -2.36 -13.18 -19.13
N ALA A 454 -1.87 -12.51 -20.17
CA ALA A 454 -0.44 -12.23 -20.34
C ALA A 454 0.08 -11.32 -19.22
N GLU A 455 -0.61 -10.21 -18.96
CA GLU A 455 -0.25 -9.25 -17.91
C GLU A 455 -0.38 -9.86 -16.52
N ALA A 456 -1.49 -10.54 -16.23
CA ALA A 456 -1.67 -11.20 -14.94
C ALA A 456 -0.61 -12.28 -14.67
N ALA A 457 -0.14 -12.98 -15.71
CA ALA A 457 0.95 -13.94 -15.59
C ALA A 457 2.31 -13.28 -15.38
N ASP A 458 2.50 -12.08 -15.90
CA ASP A 458 3.68 -11.24 -15.69
C ASP A 458 3.75 -10.76 -14.24
N ASP A 459 2.69 -10.11 -13.77
CA ASP A 459 2.48 -9.66 -12.38
C ASP A 459 2.65 -10.82 -11.39
N ALA A 460 1.99 -11.95 -11.65
CA ALA A 460 2.06 -13.12 -10.80
C ALA A 460 3.46 -13.74 -10.73
N ALA A 461 4.28 -13.60 -11.77
CA ALA A 461 5.66 -14.08 -11.74
C ALA A 461 6.53 -13.24 -10.81
N PHE A 462 6.48 -11.91 -10.97
CA PHE A 462 7.22 -10.98 -10.12
C PHE A 462 6.76 -11.08 -8.65
N TRP A 463 5.46 -11.01 -8.39
CA TRP A 463 4.93 -11.05 -7.02
C TRP A 463 5.08 -12.41 -6.32
N ALA A 464 5.16 -13.52 -7.07
CA ALA A 464 5.50 -14.81 -6.48
C ALA A 464 6.94 -14.82 -5.93
N ALA A 465 7.89 -14.17 -6.60
CA ALA A 465 9.26 -14.04 -6.10
C ALA A 465 9.29 -13.19 -4.83
N VAL A 466 8.59 -12.06 -4.80
CA VAL A 466 8.43 -11.24 -3.57
C VAL A 466 7.83 -12.08 -2.42
N CYS A 467 6.78 -12.85 -2.67
CA CYS A 467 6.21 -13.73 -1.64
C CYS A 467 7.19 -14.82 -1.16
N GLN A 468 8.07 -15.33 -2.02
CA GLN A 468 9.11 -16.27 -1.60
C GLN A 468 10.15 -15.60 -0.71
N TYR A 469 10.53 -14.36 -1.03
CA TYR A 469 11.42 -13.57 -0.19
C TYR A 469 10.83 -13.34 1.20
N GLU A 470 9.57 -12.90 1.29
CA GLU A 470 8.90 -12.67 2.59
C GLU A 470 8.72 -13.96 3.42
N GLN A 471 8.87 -15.15 2.79
CA GLN A 471 8.93 -16.44 3.48
C GLN A 471 10.34 -16.85 3.92
N GLY A 472 11.33 -15.96 3.82
CA GLY A 472 12.74 -16.22 4.11
C GLY A 472 13.46 -17.06 3.06
N ARG A 473 12.88 -17.26 1.86
CA ARG A 473 13.48 -18.07 0.78
C ARG A 473 14.25 -17.20 -0.21
N VAL A 474 15.25 -16.47 0.29
CA VAL A 474 15.98 -15.44 -0.46
C VAL A 474 16.59 -15.98 -1.77
N GLU A 475 17.25 -17.14 -1.73
CA GLU A 475 17.86 -17.73 -2.93
C GLU A 475 16.83 -18.15 -3.98
N SER A 476 15.72 -18.76 -3.54
CA SER A 476 14.62 -19.14 -4.44
C SER A 476 13.97 -17.91 -5.07
N ALA A 477 13.80 -16.85 -4.29
CA ALA A 477 13.23 -15.59 -4.76
C ALA A 477 14.13 -14.94 -5.83
N ALA A 478 15.45 -14.87 -5.57
CA ALA A 478 16.42 -14.34 -6.53
C ALA A 478 16.43 -15.16 -7.82
N LYS A 479 16.41 -16.50 -7.73
CA LYS A 479 16.31 -17.37 -8.91
C LYS A 479 14.99 -17.18 -9.66
N ALA A 480 13.89 -16.97 -8.97
CA ALA A 480 12.59 -16.74 -9.60
C ALA A 480 12.53 -15.42 -10.40
N LEU A 481 13.24 -14.37 -9.95
CA LEU A 481 13.40 -13.12 -10.72
C LEU A 481 14.32 -13.31 -11.93
N GLN A 482 15.41 -14.06 -11.77
CA GLN A 482 16.26 -14.44 -12.91
C GLN A 482 15.43 -15.18 -13.98
N ASP A 483 14.67 -16.21 -13.59
CA ASP A 483 13.77 -16.96 -14.48
C ASP A 483 12.64 -16.11 -15.08
N TYR A 484 12.29 -15.01 -14.42
CA TYR A 484 11.34 -14.03 -14.94
C TYR A 484 11.97 -13.24 -16.08
N MET A 485 13.17 -12.71 -15.88
CA MET A 485 13.89 -11.91 -16.90
C MET A 485 14.36 -12.75 -18.10
N GLU A 486 14.72 -14.02 -17.90
CA GLU A 486 15.13 -14.93 -19.00
C GLU A 486 13.98 -15.30 -19.96
N ARG A 487 12.73 -15.02 -19.60
CA ARG A 487 11.58 -15.28 -20.48
C ARG A 487 11.51 -14.26 -21.61
N THR A 488 11.00 -14.70 -22.76
CA THR A 488 10.82 -13.81 -23.92
C THR A 488 9.58 -12.93 -23.78
N GLY A 489 9.71 -11.66 -24.18
CA GLY A 489 8.64 -10.67 -24.19
C GLY A 489 9.01 -9.39 -23.43
N ALA A 490 8.11 -8.41 -23.46
CA ALA A 490 8.20 -7.26 -22.58
C ALA A 490 7.82 -7.67 -21.15
N HIS A 491 8.55 -7.14 -20.18
CA HIS A 491 8.41 -7.43 -18.76
C HIS A 491 8.09 -6.11 -18.04
N GLU A 492 6.87 -5.97 -17.52
CA GLU A 492 6.45 -4.73 -16.85
C GLU A 492 7.33 -4.41 -15.62
N TRP A 493 7.80 -5.48 -14.98
CA TRP A 493 8.58 -5.44 -13.75
C TRP A 493 10.09 -5.57 -13.95
N GLU A 494 10.62 -5.43 -15.16
CA GLU A 494 12.05 -5.64 -15.46
C GLU A 494 12.97 -4.84 -14.54
N SER A 495 12.79 -3.52 -14.51
CA SER A 495 13.51 -2.58 -13.64
C SER A 495 13.53 -3.05 -12.17
N GLY A 496 12.34 -3.33 -11.62
CA GLY A 496 12.20 -3.82 -10.24
C GLY A 496 12.80 -5.21 -10.03
N ALA A 497 12.76 -6.10 -11.02
CA ALA A 497 13.30 -7.44 -10.93
C ALA A 497 14.83 -7.44 -10.89
N VAL A 498 15.49 -6.64 -11.73
CA VAL A 498 16.96 -6.49 -11.69
C VAL A 498 17.41 -5.90 -10.36
N TRP A 499 16.73 -4.83 -9.92
CA TRP A 499 16.99 -4.20 -8.63
C TRP A 499 16.87 -5.17 -7.44
N LEU A 500 15.75 -5.88 -7.34
CA LEU A 500 15.50 -6.82 -6.25
C LEU A 500 16.41 -8.04 -6.30
N GLU A 501 16.69 -8.59 -7.50
CA GLU A 501 17.66 -9.68 -7.60
C GLU A 501 19.04 -9.20 -7.11
N GLY A 502 19.51 -8.03 -7.56
CA GLY A 502 20.78 -7.45 -7.11
C GLY A 502 20.85 -7.33 -5.59
N LEU A 503 19.81 -6.79 -4.95
CA LEU A 503 19.70 -6.70 -3.49
C LEU A 503 19.77 -8.06 -2.80
N TRP A 504 18.97 -9.03 -3.26
CA TRP A 504 18.89 -10.36 -2.63
C TRP A 504 20.17 -11.17 -2.83
N ARG A 505 20.87 -10.99 -3.96
CA ARG A 505 22.22 -11.55 -4.16
C ARG A 505 23.23 -10.93 -3.19
N GLY A 506 23.13 -9.62 -2.93
CA GLY A 506 23.92 -8.93 -1.90
C GLY A 506 23.67 -9.48 -0.50
N GLU A 507 22.41 -9.71 -0.13
CA GLU A 507 22.04 -10.34 1.14
C GLU A 507 22.64 -11.74 1.29
N LEU A 508 22.67 -12.53 0.21
CA LEU A 508 23.32 -13.84 0.14
C LEU A 508 24.86 -13.75 0.05
N LYS A 509 25.45 -12.56 0.13
CA LYS A 509 26.90 -12.29 -0.03
C LYS A 509 27.46 -12.76 -1.37
N GLN A 510 26.62 -12.88 -2.39
CA GLN A 510 27.00 -13.20 -3.77
C GLN A 510 27.43 -11.92 -4.50
N TRP A 511 28.45 -11.24 -3.95
CA TRP A 511 28.82 -9.87 -4.32
C TRP A 511 29.10 -9.67 -5.81
N ASP A 512 29.81 -10.61 -6.44
CA ASP A 512 30.12 -10.55 -7.87
C ASP A 512 28.84 -10.51 -8.74
N LYS A 513 27.90 -11.43 -8.46
CA LYS A 513 26.61 -11.47 -9.15
C LYS A 513 25.78 -10.21 -8.89
N ALA A 514 25.75 -9.76 -7.63
CA ALA A 514 25.01 -8.57 -7.25
C ALA A 514 25.53 -7.32 -7.97
N VAL A 515 26.85 -7.09 -7.96
CA VAL A 515 27.50 -5.97 -8.63
C VAL A 515 27.26 -6.03 -10.13
N LYS A 516 27.44 -7.19 -10.76
CA LYS A 516 27.22 -7.35 -12.20
C LYS A 516 25.79 -7.04 -12.64
N LEU A 517 24.79 -7.49 -11.86
CA LEU A 517 23.38 -7.19 -12.14
C LEU A 517 23.08 -5.70 -11.99
N LEU A 518 23.52 -5.08 -10.89
CA LEU A 518 23.25 -3.67 -10.62
C LEU A 518 23.97 -2.73 -11.58
N GLN A 519 25.17 -3.08 -12.05
CA GLN A 519 25.89 -2.33 -13.10
C GLN A 519 25.19 -2.36 -14.46
N ALA A 520 24.34 -3.36 -14.72
CA ALA A 520 23.62 -3.49 -15.97
C ALA A 520 22.34 -2.63 -16.03
N ILE A 521 21.94 -2.01 -14.91
CA ILE A 521 20.81 -1.07 -14.87
C ILE A 521 21.20 0.19 -15.66
N PRO A 522 20.40 0.61 -16.65
CA PRO A 522 20.71 1.79 -17.47
C PRO A 522 20.48 3.08 -16.68
N ASP A 523 21.10 4.18 -17.12
CA ASP A 523 21.09 5.47 -16.42
C ASP A 523 19.75 6.23 -16.46
N ASP A 524 18.84 5.83 -17.36
CA ASP A 524 17.46 6.30 -17.41
C ASP A 524 16.49 5.49 -16.52
N ASP A 525 16.95 4.39 -15.92
CA ASP A 525 16.14 3.61 -14.98
C ASP A 525 16.00 4.32 -13.62
N PRO A 526 14.80 4.41 -13.03
CA PRO A 526 14.61 5.03 -11.72
C PRO A 526 15.49 4.43 -10.60
N HIS A 527 15.85 3.15 -10.66
CA HIS A 527 16.69 2.49 -9.65
C HIS A 527 18.18 2.73 -9.86
N TRP A 528 18.61 3.37 -10.96
CA TRP A 528 20.01 3.52 -11.31
C TRP A 528 20.84 4.16 -10.19
N PHE A 529 20.38 5.28 -9.62
CA PHE A 529 21.10 5.95 -8.54
C PHE A 529 21.33 5.04 -7.33
N GLY A 530 20.30 4.31 -6.91
CA GLY A 530 20.40 3.33 -5.81
C GLY A 530 21.36 2.18 -6.16
N ALA A 531 21.31 1.72 -7.40
CA ALA A 531 22.17 0.65 -7.91
C ALA A 531 23.65 1.05 -7.87
N GLN A 532 23.99 2.25 -8.33
CA GLN A 532 25.36 2.72 -8.34
C GLN A 532 25.92 2.89 -6.92
N GLY A 533 25.12 3.38 -5.97
CA GLY A 533 25.52 3.45 -4.56
C GLY A 533 25.90 2.07 -3.99
N LEU A 534 25.11 1.04 -4.30
CA LEU A 534 25.42 -0.34 -3.89
C LEU A 534 26.60 -0.94 -4.63
N VAL A 535 26.75 -0.67 -5.93
CA VAL A 535 27.89 -1.09 -6.73
C VAL A 535 29.18 -0.54 -6.14
N ALA A 536 29.21 0.75 -5.80
CA ALA A 536 30.36 1.38 -5.16
C ALA A 536 30.70 0.70 -3.82
N ARG A 537 29.67 0.39 -3.01
CA ARG A 537 29.82 -0.30 -1.72
C ARG A 537 30.31 -1.74 -1.84
N TRP A 538 29.76 -2.52 -2.79
CA TRP A 538 29.99 -3.98 -2.88
C TRP A 538 31.13 -4.38 -3.82
N SER A 539 31.57 -3.51 -4.73
CA SER A 539 32.70 -3.81 -5.62
C SER A 539 34.00 -4.20 -4.89
N PRO A 540 34.40 -3.55 -3.78
CA PRO A 540 35.55 -3.98 -2.99
C PRO A 540 35.37 -5.39 -2.39
N LEU A 541 34.14 -5.75 -1.98
CA LEU A 541 33.83 -7.07 -1.42
C LEU A 541 33.89 -8.16 -2.48
N ALA A 542 33.37 -7.87 -3.69
CA ALA A 542 33.45 -8.77 -4.84
C ALA A 542 34.90 -9.09 -5.19
N LYS A 543 35.76 -8.07 -5.32
CA LYS A 543 37.20 -8.24 -5.57
C LYS A 543 37.91 -9.04 -4.48
N LYS A 544 37.54 -8.84 -3.21
CA LYS A 544 38.11 -9.61 -2.09
C LYS A 544 37.68 -11.08 -2.14
N ALA A 545 36.42 -11.35 -2.47
CA ALA A 545 35.91 -12.71 -2.61
C ALA A 545 36.54 -13.46 -3.79
N GLU A 546 36.76 -12.79 -4.93
CA GLU A 546 37.43 -13.36 -6.10
C GLU A 546 38.88 -13.75 -5.77
N LYS A 547 39.65 -12.85 -5.16
CA LYS A 547 41.04 -13.13 -4.72
C LYS A 547 41.14 -14.29 -3.72
N ALA A 548 40.11 -14.51 -2.90
CA ALA A 548 40.06 -15.63 -1.96
C ALA A 548 39.71 -16.96 -2.63
N ALA A 549 39.08 -16.93 -3.82
CA ALA A 549 38.68 -18.12 -4.57
C ALA A 549 39.78 -18.63 -5.52
N THR A 550 40.74 -17.79 -5.92
CA THR A 550 41.91 -18.20 -6.74
C THR A 550 43.01 -18.80 -5.85
N PRO A 551 43.40 -20.08 -6.02
CA PRO A 551 44.47 -20.70 -5.21
C PRO A 551 45.85 -20.08 -5.50
N PRO A 552 46.81 -20.14 -4.55
CA PRO A 552 48.13 -19.51 -4.70
C PRO A 552 49.03 -20.09 -5.81
N ASP A 553 48.69 -21.22 -6.41
CA ASP A 553 49.59 -21.98 -7.30
C ASP A 553 49.46 -21.65 -8.80
N GLU A 554 48.58 -20.72 -9.21
CA GLU A 554 48.50 -20.25 -10.61
C GLU A 554 49.10 -18.85 -10.83
N ALA A 555 49.80 -18.29 -9.83
CA ALA A 555 50.46 -16.99 -9.90
C ALA A 555 52.00 -17.11 -9.87
N LYS A 556 52.57 -18.03 -10.65
CA LYS A 556 53.99 -18.04 -11.03
C LYS A 556 54.20 -18.35 -12.49
#